data_AF-A0A2K3KRR8-F1
#
_entry.id   AF-A0A2K3KRR8-F1
#
_cell.length_a   1.000
_cell.length_b   1.000
_cell.length_c   1.000
_cell.angle_alpha   90.00
_cell.angle_beta   90.00
_cell.angle_gamma   90.00
#
_symmetry.space_group_name_H-M   'P 1'
#
loop_
_entity.id
_entity.type
_entity.pdbx_description
1 polymer ?
#
loop_
_entity_poly.entity_id
_entity_poly.type
_entity_poly.pdbx_seq_one_letter_code
_entity_poly.pdbx_strand_id
1 'polypeptide(L)'
;IEYPEIEDLAKPRHRFMSSYEQRVQPFDKRYQYLLFAAEPYETISFKVPSTEIDKSTPKFFSHWDPDSKMFTVSTFTPLYFL
;
A
#
# COMPACT_ATOMS: atom_id res chain seq x y z
N ILE A 1 -3.91 9.17 0.17
CA ILE A 1 -5.18 8.57 -0.31
C ILE A 1 -6.27 9.11 0.58
N GLU A 2 -7.30 9.71 0.00
CA GLU A 2 -8.42 10.32 0.74
C GLU A 2 -9.58 9.34 0.83
N TYR A 3 -10.21 9.24 2.00
CA TYR A 3 -11.35 8.36 2.27
C TYR A 3 -12.51 9.13 2.95
N PRO A 4 -13.10 10.14 2.29
CA PRO A 4 -14.12 11.01 2.90
C PRO A 4 -15.35 10.29 3.47
N GLU A 5 -15.70 9.12 2.92
CA GLU A 5 -16.89 8.33 3.28
C GLU A 5 -16.58 7.12 4.17
N ILE A 6 -15.34 6.96 4.65
CA ILE A 6 -15.01 5.86 5.58
C ILE A 6 -15.88 5.95 6.84
N GLU A 7 -16.35 4.79 7.31
CA GLU A 7 -17.14 4.67 8.53
C GLU A 7 -16.43 5.28 9.74
N ASP A 8 -17.21 5.87 10.65
CA ASP A 8 -16.67 6.45 11.88
C ASP A 8 -15.94 5.38 12.69
N LEU A 9 -14.78 5.75 13.25
CA LEU A 9 -13.86 4.88 14.00
C LEU A 9 -13.17 3.78 13.17
N ALA A 10 -13.52 3.60 11.89
CA ALA A 10 -12.79 2.71 11.01
C ALA A 10 -11.46 3.36 10.55
N LYS A 11 -10.49 2.51 10.21
CA LYS A 11 -9.19 2.95 9.68
C LYS A 11 -8.81 2.15 8.45
N PRO A 12 -8.23 2.79 7.43
CA PRO A 12 -7.72 2.10 6.26
C PRO A 12 -6.60 1.13 6.63
N ARG A 13 -6.49 0.05 5.86
CA ARG A 13 -5.47 -0.98 5.99
C ARG A 13 -4.63 -1.03 4.73
N HIS A 14 -3.38 -1.44 4.88
CA HIS A 14 -2.50 -1.73 3.75
C HIS A 14 -1.76 -3.04 3.97
N ARG A 15 -1.41 -3.72 2.87
CA ARG A 15 -0.52 -4.88 2.89
C ARG A 15 0.25 -5.01 1.59
N PHE A 16 1.41 -5.64 1.64
CA PHE A 16 2.08 -6.14 0.43
C PHE A 16 1.49 -7.50 0.05
N MET A 17 1.27 -7.69 -1.24
CA MET A 17 0.78 -8.93 -1.84
C MET A 17 1.75 -9.36 -2.94
N SER A 18 2.10 -10.64 -2.94
CA SER A 18 2.95 -11.24 -3.98
C SER A 18 2.26 -11.22 -5.35
N SER A 19 3.03 -11.14 -6.43
CA SER A 19 2.49 -11.27 -7.78
C SER A 19 1.93 -12.65 -8.11
N TYR A 20 2.25 -13.67 -7.31
CA TYR A 20 1.64 -15.00 -7.38
C TYR A 20 0.22 -15.05 -6.76
N GLU A 21 -0.11 -14.17 -5.80
CA GLU A 21 -1.43 -14.17 -5.14
C GLU A 21 -2.52 -13.50 -5.99
N GLN A 22 -2.16 -12.48 -6.77
CA GLN A 22 -3.13 -11.75 -7.60
C GLN A 22 -3.61 -12.60 -8.79
N ARG A 23 -4.85 -12.39 -9.21
CA ARG A 23 -5.52 -13.19 -10.27
C ARG A 23 -5.92 -12.40 -11.52
N VAL A 24 -5.49 -11.14 -11.64
CA VAL A 24 -5.93 -10.23 -12.72
C VAL A 24 -5.01 -10.32 -13.93
N GLN A 25 -3.70 -10.37 -13.70
CA GLN A 25 -2.69 -10.42 -14.75
C GLN A 25 -1.74 -11.60 -14.56
N PRO A 26 -0.92 -11.98 -15.57
CA PRO A 26 0.13 -12.97 -15.37
C PRO A 26 1.09 -12.59 -14.25
N PHE A 27 1.58 -13.57 -13.51
CA PHE A 27 2.53 -13.32 -12.44
C PHE A 27 3.86 -12.77 -13.00
N ASP A 28 4.47 -11.81 -12.30
CA ASP A 28 5.80 -11.29 -12.61
C ASP A 28 6.57 -11.10 -11.30
N LYS A 29 7.57 -11.96 -11.07
CA LYS A 29 8.37 -11.97 -9.83
C LYS A 29 9.15 -10.69 -9.57
N ARG A 30 9.32 -9.82 -10.58
CA ARG A 30 10.00 -8.53 -10.43
C ARG A 30 9.15 -7.52 -9.65
N TYR A 31 7.87 -7.82 -9.45
CA TYR A 31 6.93 -6.91 -8.83
C TYR A 31 6.12 -7.57 -7.72
N GLN A 32 5.69 -6.74 -6.79
CA GLN A 32 4.69 -7.01 -5.76
C GLN A 32 3.65 -5.89 -5.79
N TYR A 33 2.57 -6.03 -5.04
CA TYR A 33 1.48 -5.06 -5.01
C TYR A 33 1.30 -4.52 -3.60
N LEU A 34 1.32 -3.21 -3.45
CA LEU A 34 0.91 -2.54 -2.21
C LEU A 34 -0.58 -2.27 -2.29
N LEU A 35 -1.36 -2.99 -1.50
CA LEU A 35 -2.82 -2.91 -1.45
C LEU A 35 -3.24 -1.91 -0.39
N PHE A 36 -4.36 -1.24 -0.64
CA PHE A 36 -5.07 -0.38 0.29
C PHE A 36 -6.54 -0.78 0.32
N ALA A 37 -7.07 -1.00 1.52
CA ALA A 37 -8.46 -1.38 1.74
C ALA A 37 -9.09 -0.50 2.82
N ALA A 38 -10.29 -0.01 2.55
CA ALA A 38 -11.12 0.75 3.47
C ALA A 38 -12.58 0.58 3.05
N GLU A 39 -13.49 0.21 3.94
CA GLU A 39 -14.92 0.20 3.62
C GLU A 39 -15.45 1.65 3.58
N PRO A 40 -16.34 2.02 2.64
CA PRO A 40 -16.98 1.20 1.60
C PRO A 40 -16.23 1.16 0.26
N TYR A 41 -14.97 1.60 0.23
CA TYR A 41 -14.18 1.72 -0.99
C TYR A 41 -13.69 0.36 -1.51
N GLU A 42 -13.58 0.26 -2.83
CA GLU A 42 -12.90 -0.87 -3.44
C GLU A 42 -11.42 -0.91 -3.04
N THR A 43 -10.89 -2.12 -2.90
CA THR A 43 -9.46 -2.30 -2.63
C THR A 43 -8.66 -1.90 -3.87
N ILE A 44 -7.79 -0.90 -3.72
CA ILE A 44 -6.86 -0.49 -4.77
C ILE A 44 -5.47 -1.08 -4.53
N SER A 45 -4.66 -1.21 -5.57
CA SER A 45 -3.29 -1.68 -5.43
C SER A 45 -2.31 -0.96 -6.36
N PHE A 46 -1.09 -0.77 -5.89
CA PHE A 46 0.01 -0.20 -6.65
C PHE A 46 1.06 -1.26 -6.91
N LYS A 47 1.43 -1.44 -8.19
CA LYS A 47 2.53 -2.32 -8.59
C LYS A 47 3.86 -1.66 -8.22
N VAL A 48 4.67 -2.32 -7.40
CA VAL A 48 5.98 -1.83 -6.94
C VAL A 48 7.06 -2.88 -7.18
N PRO A 49 8.34 -2.50 -7.32
CA PRO A 49 9.44 -3.46 -7.43
C PRO A 49 9.45 -4.44 -6.25
N SER A 50 9.80 -5.71 -6.50
CA SER A 50 9.89 -6.75 -5.48
C SER A 50 11.19 -6.68 -4.65
N THR A 51 11.80 -5.50 -4.54
CA THR A 51 12.95 -5.25 -3.67
C THR A 51 12.55 -5.42 -2.21
N GLU A 52 13.50 -5.84 -1.38
CA GLU A 52 13.27 -5.97 0.06
C GLU A 52 12.87 -4.62 0.65
N ILE A 53 11.71 -4.58 1.30
CA ILE A 53 11.20 -3.37 1.93
C ILE A 53 11.63 -3.40 3.38
N ASP A 54 12.53 -2.48 3.71
CA ASP A 54 12.94 -2.26 5.08
C ASP A 54 11.78 -1.64 5.86
N LYS A 55 11.13 -2.44 6.71
CA LYS A 55 9.99 -2.03 7.53
C LYS A 55 10.41 -1.21 8.75
N SER A 56 11.71 -0.93 8.94
CA SER A 56 12.17 -0.08 10.03
C SER A 56 11.79 1.38 9.78
N THR A 57 11.37 2.07 10.83
CA THR A 57 11.23 3.53 10.83
C THR A 57 12.62 4.15 10.67
N PRO A 58 12.82 5.17 9.79
CA PRO A 58 11.82 5.94 9.04
C PRO A 58 11.58 5.47 7.60
N LYS A 59 12.19 4.37 7.16
CA LYS A 59 12.15 3.90 5.76
C LYS A 59 10.78 3.37 5.35
N PHE A 60 9.99 2.89 6.30
CA PHE A 60 8.59 2.56 6.09
C PHE A 60 7.73 3.23 7.16
N PHE A 61 6.72 3.98 6.72
CA PHE A 61 5.82 4.70 7.61
C PHE A 61 4.42 4.74 7.03
N SER A 62 3.41 4.64 7.89
CA SER A 62 2.01 4.85 7.53
C SER A 62 1.32 5.71 8.57
N HIS A 63 0.50 6.65 8.13
CA HIS A 63 -0.26 7.55 8.98
C HIS A 63 -1.70 7.65 8.50
N TRP A 64 -2.64 7.55 9.45
CA TRP A 64 -4.05 7.85 9.25
C TRP A 64 -4.36 9.12 10.03
N ASP A 65 -4.77 10.16 9.30
CA ASP A 65 -5.33 11.37 9.86
C ASP A 65 -6.87 11.26 9.81
N PRO A 66 -7.54 11.01 10.95
CA PRO A 66 -8.99 10.85 10.99
C PRO A 66 -9.74 12.17 10.74
N ASP A 67 -9.14 13.32 11.02
CA ASP A 67 -9.80 14.62 10.89
C ASP A 67 -9.92 15.02 9.41
N SER A 68 -8.83 14.85 8.65
CA SER A 68 -8.84 15.07 7.19
C SER A 68 -9.27 13.85 6.39
N LYS A 69 -9.49 12.71 7.05
CA LYS A 69 -9.74 11.40 6.44
C LYS A 69 -8.67 11.03 5.39
N MET A 70 -7.41 11.32 5.68
CA MET A 70 -6.27 11.11 4.78
C MET A 70 -5.35 9.99 5.26
N PHE A 71 -5.08 9.03 4.38
CA PHE A 71 -4.13 7.96 4.60
C PHE A 71 -2.85 8.14 3.78
N THR A 72 -1.72 8.17 4.47
CA THR A 72 -0.39 8.34 3.89
C THR A 72 0.46 7.12 4.17
N VAL A 73 1.09 6.56 3.15
CA VAL A 73 2.12 5.54 3.28
C VAL A 73 3.36 6.01 2.54
N SER A 74 4.49 6.02 3.25
CA SER A 74 5.80 6.31 2.70
C SER A 74 6.65 5.04 2.78
N THR A 75 7.26 4.68 1.65
CA THR A 75 8.20 3.57 1.57
C THR A 75 9.43 4.00 0.79
N PHE A 76 10.59 3.79 1.38
CA PHE A 76 11.86 4.01 0.72
C PHE A 76 12.25 2.75 -0.05
N THR A 77 12.15 2.82 -1.37
CA THR A 77 12.73 1.81 -2.26
C THR A 77 14.00 2.39 -2.87
N PRO A 78 15.20 1.87 -2.55
CA PRO A 78 16.43 2.36 -3.18
C PRO A 78 16.37 2.13 -4.69
N LEU A 79 16.45 3.21 -5.46
CA LEU A 79 16.68 3.18 -6.90
C LEU A 79 18.15 2.81 -7.12
N TYR A 80 18.45 1.54 -7.36
CA TYR A 80 19.73 1.16 -7.93
C TYR A 80 19.73 1.57 -9.40
N PHE A 81 20.39 2.68 -9.72
CA PHE A 81 20.72 3.01 -11.12
C PHE A 81 21.74 1.97 -11.61
N LEU A 82 21.41 1.27 -12.70
CA LEU A 82 22.35 0.45 -13.46
C LEU A 82 23.21 1.34 -14.37
#